data_AF-A0A2S2NI72-F1
#
_entry.id   AF-A0A2S2NI72-F1
#
_cell.length_a   1.000
_cell.length_b   1.000
_cell.length_c   1.000
_cell.angle_alpha   90.00
_cell.angle_beta   90.00
_cell.angle_gamma   90.00
#
_symmetry.space_group_name_H-M   'P 1'
#
loop_
_entity.id
_entity.type
_entity.pdbx_description
1 polymer ?
#
loop_
_entity_poly.entity_id
_entity_poly.type
_entity_poly.pdbx_seq_one_letter_code
_entity_poly.pdbx_strand_id
1 'polypeptide(L)'
;MRTDITCTINFRKLEDKPLNEKIADLRFDINNAPNHRIFENHEKCSEYFCKNSGVIQNISLEEKNKYKKIKQEIDTILSRLTNNASSLIMDVDNNACEQLNSVINKFLGGKRINFTQKSSYSTRVQAAVVSYNSKEYLRTVRKHITHTSPGKIGKRFLKRTLESRYNCQKRRKISSKLKAKSKRYKRQTNAADEHYGNADAIEIKDIKDPDFIHEMNLFVRTLGEVDRFHIENMTKDQANSEMWKRERHCRLTASNFGRICKMRRNTSHKNVIHSILYSTFSTNAVQYGKDMESIAKLKFKEISGYKVKSCGLFIDKEYPYLAASPDGIIDEQKLIEIKAPYAAKDTNNGVEAVETGKV
;
A
#
# COMPACT_ATOMS: atom_id res chain seq x y z
N MET A 1 -18.16 -28.64 13.60
CA MET A 1 -17.04 -28.95 12.69
C MET A 1 -15.73 -28.26 13.10
N ARG A 2 -15.64 -26.92 13.12
CA ARG A 2 -14.38 -26.24 13.54
C ARG A 2 -13.90 -26.66 14.93
N THR A 3 -14.79 -26.62 15.92
CA THR A 3 -14.50 -27.04 17.31
C THR A 3 -13.97 -28.46 17.39
N ASP A 4 -14.51 -29.32 16.53
CA ASP A 4 -14.26 -30.75 16.52
C ASP A 4 -12.86 -31.02 15.99
N ILE A 5 -12.55 -30.43 14.83
CA ILE A 5 -11.22 -30.45 14.22
C ILE A 5 -10.16 -29.91 15.20
N THR A 6 -10.43 -28.77 15.87
CA THR A 6 -9.47 -28.21 16.84
C THR A 6 -9.26 -29.15 18.04
N CYS A 7 -10.32 -29.79 18.53
CA CYS A 7 -10.25 -30.74 19.64
C CYS A 7 -9.40 -31.95 19.25
N THR A 8 -9.67 -32.53 18.09
CA THR A 8 -8.91 -33.66 17.52
C THR A 8 -7.43 -33.30 17.34
N ILE A 9 -7.11 -32.13 16.77
CA ILE A 9 -5.71 -31.71 16.60
C ILE A 9 -4.99 -31.62 17.96
N ASN A 10 -5.62 -31.01 18.96
CA ASN A 10 -5.01 -30.90 20.30
C ASN A 10 -4.81 -32.27 20.95
N PHE A 11 -5.77 -33.17 20.81
CA PHE A 11 -5.67 -34.53 21.34
C PHE A 11 -4.53 -35.32 20.68
N ARG A 12 -4.50 -35.37 19.33
CA ARG A 12 -3.49 -36.12 18.56
C ARG A 12 -2.06 -35.58 18.74
N LYS A 13 -1.92 -34.30 19.07
CA LYS A 13 -0.62 -33.71 19.43
C LYS A 13 -0.06 -34.24 20.75
N LEU A 14 -0.94 -34.43 21.74
CA LEU A 14 -0.57 -34.87 23.09
C LEU A 14 -0.38 -36.39 23.21
N GLU A 15 -0.87 -37.15 22.23
CA GLU A 15 -0.76 -38.60 22.19
C GLU A 15 0.71 -39.06 22.08
N ASP A 16 1.10 -40.14 22.73
CA ASP A 16 2.46 -40.70 22.62
C ASP A 16 2.51 -41.79 21.53
N LYS A 17 2.50 -41.32 20.27
CA LYS A 17 2.51 -42.16 19.06
C LYS A 17 3.49 -41.61 18.02
N PRO A 18 4.01 -42.45 17.11
CA PRO A 18 4.84 -41.97 16.00
C PRO A 18 4.05 -41.00 15.11
N LEU A 19 4.74 -40.01 14.54
CA LEU A 19 4.12 -38.91 13.79
C LEU A 19 3.24 -39.39 12.63
N ASN A 20 3.64 -40.46 11.94
CA ASN A 20 2.89 -41.01 10.82
C ASN A 20 1.52 -41.56 11.25
N GLU A 21 1.45 -42.23 12.40
CA GLU A 21 0.20 -42.73 12.96
C GLU A 21 -0.70 -41.58 13.41
N LYS A 22 -0.13 -40.56 14.07
CA LYS A 22 -0.88 -39.35 14.44
C LYS A 22 -1.51 -38.67 13.23
N ILE A 23 -0.79 -38.60 12.11
CA ILE A 23 -1.29 -38.02 10.86
C ILE A 23 -2.43 -38.86 10.27
N ALA A 24 -2.27 -40.19 10.23
CA ALA A 24 -3.28 -41.09 9.73
C ALA A 24 -4.57 -41.02 10.56
N ASP A 25 -4.42 -41.06 11.88
CA ASP A 25 -5.52 -40.94 12.85
C ASP A 25 -6.23 -39.59 12.74
N LEU A 26 -5.48 -38.48 12.62
CA LEU A 26 -6.06 -37.15 12.42
C LEU A 26 -6.84 -37.06 11.09
N ARG A 27 -6.33 -37.66 10.01
CA ARG A 27 -7.05 -37.70 8.72
C ARG A 27 -8.38 -38.43 8.85
N PHE A 28 -8.38 -39.55 9.58
CA PHE A 28 -9.60 -40.31 9.84
C PHE A 28 -10.63 -39.49 10.62
N ASP A 29 -10.21 -38.86 11.72
CA ASP A 29 -11.08 -38.06 12.57
C ASP A 29 -11.64 -36.83 11.83
N ILE A 30 -10.83 -36.14 11.01
CA ILE A 30 -11.28 -35.01 10.18
C ILE A 30 -12.32 -35.46 9.15
N ASN A 31 -12.08 -36.58 8.46
CA ASN A 31 -13.04 -37.13 7.49
C ASN A 31 -14.35 -37.57 8.15
N ASN A 32 -14.31 -37.98 9.42
CA ASN A 32 -15.50 -38.38 10.15
C ASN A 32 -16.27 -37.20 10.78
N ALA A 33 -15.67 -36.01 10.87
CA ALA A 33 -16.29 -34.83 11.50
C ALA A 33 -17.68 -34.44 10.93
N PRO A 34 -17.97 -34.52 9.62
CA PRO A 34 -19.31 -34.25 9.07
C PRO A 34 -20.32 -35.31 9.46
N ASN A 35 -19.91 -36.59 9.45
CA ASN A 35 -20.78 -37.69 9.86
C ASN A 35 -21.26 -37.46 11.29
N HIS A 36 -20.34 -37.10 12.18
CA HIS A 36 -20.64 -36.75 13.57
C HIS A 36 -21.57 -35.53 13.73
N ARG A 37 -21.32 -34.42 13.02
CA ARG A 37 -22.00 -33.13 13.27
C ARG A 37 -23.25 -32.88 12.45
N ILE A 38 -23.26 -33.34 11.21
CA ILE A 38 -24.25 -32.95 10.20
C ILE A 38 -25.21 -34.10 9.96
N PHE A 39 -24.68 -35.33 9.95
CA PHE A 39 -25.46 -36.52 9.66
C PHE A 39 -25.78 -37.35 10.92
N GLU A 40 -25.38 -36.90 12.13
CA GLU A 40 -25.61 -37.59 13.40
C GLU A 40 -25.21 -39.09 13.39
N ASN A 41 -24.28 -39.46 12.50
CA ASN A 41 -23.74 -40.81 12.42
C ASN A 41 -22.48 -40.91 13.29
N HIS A 42 -22.57 -41.75 14.33
CA HIS A 42 -21.54 -41.93 15.33
C HIS A 42 -20.77 -43.26 15.22
N GLU A 43 -20.98 -44.05 14.17
CA GLU A 43 -20.34 -45.36 13.94
C GLU A 43 -18.82 -45.32 14.03
N LYS A 44 -18.21 -44.28 13.45
CA LYS A 44 -16.75 -44.12 13.34
C LYS A 44 -16.20 -43.06 14.30
N CYS A 45 -17.00 -42.63 15.27
CA CYS A 45 -16.50 -41.70 16.28
C CYS A 45 -15.53 -42.41 17.23
N SER A 46 -14.54 -41.68 17.73
CA SER A 46 -13.67 -42.16 18.80
C SER A 46 -14.27 -41.80 20.17
N GLU A 47 -14.05 -42.64 21.19
CA GLU A 47 -14.61 -42.45 22.54
C GLU A 47 -14.19 -41.13 23.21
N TYR A 48 -12.94 -40.69 22.97
CA TYR A 48 -12.43 -39.41 23.50
C TYR A 48 -13.19 -38.19 22.94
N PHE A 49 -13.87 -38.38 21.81
CA PHE A 49 -14.46 -37.33 21.00
C PHE A 49 -16.00 -37.31 21.09
N CYS A 50 -16.64 -38.47 21.24
CA CYS A 50 -18.09 -38.60 21.27
C CYS A 50 -18.56 -39.62 22.32
N LYS A 51 -19.53 -39.21 23.17
CA LYS A 51 -20.15 -40.09 24.17
C LYS A 51 -21.04 -41.18 23.57
N ASN A 52 -21.54 -40.98 22.35
CA ASN A 52 -22.40 -41.93 21.63
C ASN A 52 -21.61 -42.73 20.59
N SER A 53 -20.31 -42.96 20.85
CA SER A 53 -19.43 -43.71 19.96
C SER A 53 -20.02 -45.09 19.64
N GLY A 54 -20.07 -45.45 18.35
CA GLY A 54 -20.58 -46.75 17.89
C GLY A 54 -22.11 -46.86 17.75
N VAL A 55 -22.87 -45.79 18.00
CA VAL A 55 -24.33 -45.80 17.80
C VAL A 55 -24.68 -45.66 16.31
N ILE A 56 -25.38 -46.66 15.78
CA ILE A 56 -25.93 -46.66 14.41
C ILE A 56 -27.27 -45.93 14.43
N GLN A 57 -27.37 -44.81 13.71
CA GLN A 57 -28.66 -44.21 13.37
C GLN A 57 -29.07 -44.62 11.94
N ASN A 58 -30.23 -45.26 11.83
CA ASN A 58 -30.84 -45.60 10.54
C ASN A 58 -31.45 -44.35 9.89
N ILE A 59 -30.61 -43.57 9.21
CA ILE A 59 -31.09 -42.48 8.35
C ILE A 59 -31.72 -43.09 7.09
N SER A 60 -32.93 -42.64 6.73
CA SER A 60 -33.64 -43.13 5.56
C SER A 60 -32.88 -42.86 4.25
N LEU A 61 -33.04 -43.73 3.25
CA LEU A 61 -32.35 -43.61 1.96
C LEU A 61 -32.70 -42.30 1.21
N GLU A 62 -33.92 -41.80 1.43
CA GLU A 62 -34.44 -40.56 0.84
C GLU A 62 -33.74 -39.31 1.40
N GLU A 63 -33.48 -39.27 2.70
CA GLU A 63 -32.75 -38.18 3.34
C GLU A 63 -31.27 -38.16 2.93
N LYS A 64 -30.64 -39.34 2.76
CA LYS A 64 -29.27 -39.44 2.24
C LYS A 64 -29.16 -38.86 0.82
N ASN A 65 -30.16 -39.07 -0.03
CA ASN A 65 -30.17 -38.56 -1.40
C ASN A 65 -30.33 -37.03 -1.46
N LYS A 66 -31.08 -36.43 -0.53
CA LYS A 66 -31.28 -34.97 -0.45
C LYS A 66 -29.97 -34.20 -0.22
N TYR A 67 -29.05 -34.75 0.57
CA TYR A 67 -27.79 -34.08 0.91
C TYR A 67 -26.60 -34.49 0.05
N LYS A 68 -26.79 -35.31 -1.00
CA LYS A 68 -25.70 -35.87 -1.81
C LYS A 68 -24.77 -34.80 -2.42
N LYS A 69 -25.34 -33.72 -2.98
CA LYS A 69 -24.56 -32.60 -3.54
C LYS A 69 -23.79 -31.83 -2.47
N ILE A 70 -24.43 -31.52 -1.35
CA ILE A 70 -23.80 -30.82 -0.22
C ILE A 70 -22.68 -31.66 0.38
N LYS A 71 -22.87 -32.98 0.49
CA LYS A 71 -21.86 -33.91 0.96
C LYS A 71 -20.62 -33.90 0.05
N GLN A 72 -20.80 -33.91 -1.28
CA GLN A 72 -19.68 -33.81 -2.22
C GLN A 72 -18.85 -32.53 -2.07
N GLU A 73 -19.52 -31.38 -1.86
CA GLU A 73 -18.81 -30.12 -1.59
C GLU A 73 -18.05 -30.16 -0.26
N ILE A 74 -18.67 -30.70 0.80
CA ILE A 74 -18.05 -30.88 2.11
C ILE A 74 -16.82 -31.80 2.00
N ASP A 75 -16.94 -32.93 1.29
CA ASP A 75 -15.84 -33.88 1.07
C ASP A 75 -14.69 -33.22 0.29
N THR A 76 -15.01 -32.34 -0.67
CA THR A 76 -14.00 -31.56 -1.43
C THR A 76 -13.25 -30.57 -0.52
N ILE A 77 -13.94 -29.93 0.42
CA ILE A 77 -13.30 -29.02 1.38
C ILE A 77 -12.45 -29.81 2.38
N LEU A 78 -12.94 -30.96 2.85
CA LEU A 78 -12.23 -31.81 3.81
C LEU A 78 -11.00 -32.47 3.21
N SER A 79 -11.03 -32.88 1.94
CA SER A 79 -9.85 -33.45 1.27
C SER A 79 -8.66 -32.48 1.28
N ARG A 80 -8.92 -31.19 1.08
CA ARG A 80 -7.90 -30.15 1.19
C ARG A 80 -7.34 -30.05 2.61
N LEU A 81 -8.20 -30.21 3.62
CA LEU A 81 -7.81 -30.14 5.02
C LEU A 81 -7.03 -31.39 5.47
N THR A 82 -7.47 -32.59 5.08
CA THR A 82 -6.82 -33.87 5.41
C THR A 82 -5.49 -34.06 4.70
N ASN A 83 -5.35 -33.55 3.47
CA ASN A 83 -4.07 -33.52 2.79
C ASN A 83 -3.02 -32.71 3.57
N ASN A 84 -3.45 -31.65 4.27
CA ASN A 84 -2.61 -30.81 5.11
C ASN A 84 -2.55 -31.25 6.59
N ALA A 85 -3.00 -32.47 6.92
CA ALA A 85 -3.02 -32.97 8.31
C ALA A 85 -1.64 -32.97 8.98
N SER A 86 -0.56 -33.24 8.23
CA SER A 86 0.82 -33.14 8.73
C SER A 86 1.16 -31.73 9.22
N SER A 87 0.84 -30.71 8.41
CA SER A 87 1.05 -29.30 8.75
C SER A 87 0.22 -28.88 9.97
N LEU A 88 -1.00 -29.42 10.13
CA LEU A 88 -1.88 -29.14 11.27
C LEU A 88 -1.34 -29.71 12.60
N ILE A 89 -0.70 -30.89 12.57
CA ILE A 89 -0.09 -31.50 13.76
C ILE A 89 1.19 -30.78 14.15
N MET A 90 1.98 -30.36 13.16
CA MET A 90 3.28 -29.72 13.39
C MET A 90 3.19 -28.20 13.57
N ASP A 91 1.97 -27.61 13.58
CA ASP A 91 1.74 -26.17 13.63
C ASP A 91 2.54 -25.37 12.58
N VAL A 92 2.76 -25.97 11.41
CA VAL A 92 3.45 -25.31 10.30
C VAL A 92 2.42 -24.47 9.55
N ASP A 93 2.25 -23.23 9.99
CA ASP A 93 1.42 -22.26 9.30
C ASP A 93 2.27 -21.16 8.64
N ASN A 94 1.82 -20.70 7.47
CA ASN A 94 2.32 -19.47 6.84
C ASN A 94 1.89 -18.22 7.64
N ASN A 95 1.04 -18.40 8.65
CA ASN A 95 0.42 -17.38 9.48
C ASN A 95 1.46 -16.54 10.22
N ALA A 96 2.60 -17.08 10.63
CA ALA A 96 3.65 -16.26 11.23
C ALA A 96 4.20 -15.21 10.24
N CYS A 97 4.46 -15.62 8.99
CA CYS A 97 4.84 -14.72 7.91
C CYS A 97 3.70 -13.78 7.52
N GLU A 98 2.47 -14.26 7.40
CA GLU A 98 1.30 -13.45 7.08
C GLU A 98 0.99 -12.43 8.20
N GLN A 99 1.12 -12.81 9.46
CA GLN A 99 0.95 -11.92 10.61
C GLN A 99 2.05 -10.87 10.66
N LEU A 100 3.31 -11.25 10.43
CA LEU A 100 4.41 -10.30 10.34
C LEU A 100 4.17 -9.32 9.18
N ASN A 101 3.78 -9.81 7.99
CA ASN A 101 3.43 -8.96 6.86
C ASN A 101 2.24 -8.04 7.17
N SER A 102 1.23 -8.51 7.90
CA SER A 102 0.13 -7.68 8.38
C SER A 102 0.60 -6.54 9.29
N VAL A 103 1.58 -6.82 10.17
CA VAL A 103 2.19 -5.80 11.04
C VAL A 103 3.05 -4.83 10.21
N ILE A 104 3.90 -5.33 9.31
CA ILE A 104 4.70 -4.50 8.39
C ILE A 104 3.80 -3.54 7.60
N ASN A 105 2.71 -4.04 7.02
CA ASN A 105 1.76 -3.23 6.26
C ASN A 105 1.15 -2.08 7.09
N LYS A 106 0.93 -2.28 8.40
CA LYS A 106 0.47 -1.20 9.30
C LYS A 106 1.55 -0.14 9.50
N PHE A 107 2.81 -0.52 9.69
CA PHE A 107 3.93 0.40 9.86
C PHE A 107 4.28 1.16 8.57
N LEU A 108 4.07 0.53 7.42
CA LEU A 108 4.17 1.16 6.11
C LEU A 108 3.00 2.10 5.81
N GLY A 109 1.90 2.05 6.58
CA GLY A 109 0.70 2.85 6.33
C GLY A 109 -0.11 2.42 5.10
N GLY A 110 0.15 1.20 4.58
CA GLY A 110 -0.40 0.71 3.32
C GLY A 110 -0.04 1.58 2.10
N LYS A 111 -0.78 1.45 0.99
CA LYS A 111 -0.60 2.28 -0.23
C LYS A 111 -1.00 3.76 -0.06
N ARG A 112 -1.40 4.19 1.15
CA ARG A 112 -2.03 5.50 1.38
C ARG A 112 -1.05 6.67 1.51
N ILE A 113 0.18 6.40 1.93
CA ILE A 113 1.16 7.45 2.19
C ILE A 113 2.44 7.06 1.47
N ASN A 114 2.84 7.88 0.50
CA ASN A 114 4.05 7.65 -0.26
C ASN A 114 5.26 8.03 0.60
N PHE A 115 5.80 7.05 1.34
CA PHE A 115 6.96 7.25 2.20
C PHE A 115 8.30 7.08 1.47
N THR A 116 8.35 7.10 0.14
CA THR A 116 9.54 6.80 -0.71
C THR A 116 10.79 7.68 -0.52
N GLN A 117 10.92 8.41 0.59
CA GLN A 117 12.21 8.94 1.02
C GLN A 117 13.11 7.78 1.48
N LYS A 118 14.40 7.79 1.08
CA LYS A 118 15.39 6.75 1.40
C LYS A 118 15.42 6.46 2.91
N SER A 119 15.67 5.19 3.26
CA SER A 119 15.76 4.66 4.65
C SER A 119 14.43 4.54 5.41
N SER A 120 13.33 5.13 4.94
CA SER A 120 12.04 5.07 5.63
C SER A 120 11.43 3.65 5.67
N TYR A 121 11.58 2.87 4.59
CA TYR A 121 11.03 1.51 4.47
C TYR A 121 11.75 0.56 5.42
N SER A 122 13.09 0.53 5.34
CA SER A 122 13.93 -0.33 6.19
C SER A 122 13.68 -0.09 7.67
N THR A 123 13.70 1.18 8.11
CA THR A 123 13.43 1.54 9.51
C THR A 123 12.02 1.15 9.96
N ARG A 124 11.01 1.22 9.09
CA ARG A 124 9.63 0.80 9.41
C ARG A 124 9.49 -0.71 9.48
N VAL A 125 10.17 -1.45 8.61
CA VAL A 125 10.23 -2.92 8.70
C VAL A 125 10.93 -3.33 9.99
N GLN A 126 12.06 -2.72 10.34
CA GLN A 126 12.75 -2.95 11.61
C GLN A 126 11.84 -2.63 12.81
N ALA A 127 11.12 -1.50 12.78
CA ALA A 127 10.15 -1.17 13.83
C ALA A 127 8.99 -2.17 13.91
N ALA A 128 8.51 -2.67 12.77
CA ALA A 128 7.49 -3.72 12.70
C ALA A 128 7.99 -5.04 13.29
N VAL A 129 9.23 -5.43 13.02
CA VAL A 129 9.87 -6.64 13.60
C VAL A 129 9.99 -6.50 15.11
N VAL A 130 10.48 -5.35 15.60
CA VAL A 130 10.54 -5.08 17.04
C VAL A 130 9.14 -5.13 17.65
N SER A 131 8.12 -4.58 16.99
CA SER A 131 6.71 -4.64 17.41
C SER A 131 6.15 -6.05 17.48
N TYR A 132 6.40 -6.86 16.45
CA TYR A 132 5.93 -8.23 16.35
C TYR A 132 6.51 -9.11 17.47
N ASN A 133 7.83 -9.02 17.69
CA ASN A 133 8.53 -9.84 18.67
C ASN A 133 8.29 -9.37 20.12
N SER A 134 8.36 -8.07 20.39
CA SER A 134 8.32 -7.54 21.77
C SER A 134 6.91 -7.32 22.31
N LYS A 135 5.89 -7.16 21.45
CA LYS A 135 4.50 -6.76 21.80
C LYS A 135 4.34 -5.43 22.59
N GLU A 136 5.44 -4.85 23.08
CA GLU A 136 5.60 -3.60 23.84
C GLU A 136 6.64 -2.64 23.22
N TYR A 137 6.77 -2.60 21.89
CA TYR A 137 7.87 -1.88 21.22
C TYR A 137 8.10 -0.44 21.67
N LEU A 138 7.03 0.34 21.93
CA LEU A 138 7.16 1.73 22.41
C LEU A 138 7.92 1.83 23.73
N ARG A 139 7.73 0.86 24.64
CA ARG A 139 8.45 0.78 25.90
C ARG A 139 9.90 0.38 25.66
N THR A 140 10.13 -0.65 24.84
CA THR A 140 11.47 -1.18 24.56
C THR A 140 12.35 -0.14 23.87
N VAL A 141 11.83 0.51 22.84
CA VAL A 141 12.53 1.57 22.09
C VAL A 141 12.83 2.75 23.00
N ARG A 142 11.86 3.22 23.79
CA ARG A 142 12.09 4.34 24.72
C ARG A 142 13.12 3.99 25.79
N LYS A 143 13.02 2.82 26.43
CA LYS A 143 13.97 2.39 27.45
C LYS A 143 15.38 2.26 26.88
N HIS A 144 15.51 1.83 25.64
CA HIS A 144 16.80 1.74 24.95
C HIS A 144 17.39 3.11 24.63
N ILE A 145 16.59 4.04 24.09
CA ILE A 145 17.06 5.39 23.72
C ILE A 145 17.36 6.26 24.95
N THR A 146 16.49 6.25 25.96
CA THR A 146 16.57 7.20 27.08
C THR A 146 17.17 6.59 28.34
N HIS A 147 17.60 5.32 28.30
CA HIS A 147 18.04 4.51 29.45
C HIS A 147 17.11 4.54 30.67
N THR A 148 15.87 4.98 30.48
CA THR A 148 14.90 5.27 31.54
C THR A 148 13.54 4.67 31.19
N SER A 149 12.81 4.25 32.21
CA SER A 149 11.47 3.69 32.00
C SER A 149 10.49 4.77 31.53
N PRO A 150 9.44 4.43 30.75
CA PRO A 150 8.39 5.38 30.40
C PRO A 150 7.82 6.05 31.67
N GLY A 151 7.62 7.37 31.62
CA GLY A 151 7.05 8.14 32.74
C GLY A 151 5.60 7.74 33.07
N LYS A 152 5.01 8.34 34.11
CA LYS A 152 3.65 8.01 34.60
C LYS A 152 2.59 7.98 33.48
N ILE A 153 2.61 8.95 32.57
CA ILE A 153 1.68 9.03 31.43
C ILE A 153 1.88 7.85 30.46
N GLY A 154 3.13 7.53 30.11
CA GLY A 154 3.45 6.41 29.22
C GLY A 154 3.04 5.06 29.81
N LYS A 155 3.25 4.85 31.12
CA LYS A 155 2.77 3.65 31.83
C LYS A 155 1.24 3.55 31.80
N ARG A 156 0.52 4.66 32.01
CA ARG A 156 -0.96 4.70 31.96
C ARG A 156 -1.48 4.37 30.56
N PHE A 157 -0.84 4.89 29.51
CA PHE A 157 -1.19 4.56 28.12
C PHE A 157 -1.01 3.07 27.82
N LEU A 158 0.17 2.51 28.14
CA LEU A 158 0.47 1.09 27.94
C LEU A 158 -0.53 0.18 28.66
N LYS A 159 -0.84 0.48 29.94
CA LYS A 159 -1.84 -0.26 30.72
C LYS A 159 -3.20 -0.27 30.03
N ARG A 160 -3.69 0.89 29.58
CA ARG A 160 -4.98 1.00 28.87
C ARG A 160 -4.98 0.22 27.56
N THR A 161 -3.88 0.23 26.80
CA THR A 161 -3.74 -0.55 25.56
C THR A 161 -3.79 -2.06 25.85
N LEU A 162 -3.09 -2.52 26.89
CA LEU A 162 -3.09 -3.93 27.30
C LEU A 162 -4.48 -4.39 27.76
N GLU A 163 -5.15 -3.60 28.61
CA GLU A 163 -6.52 -3.88 29.07
C GLU A 163 -7.52 -3.96 27.90
N SER A 164 -7.42 -3.05 26.93
CA SER A 164 -8.26 -3.09 25.72
C SER A 164 -8.04 -4.36 24.90
N ARG A 165 -6.77 -4.76 24.69
CA ARG A 165 -6.43 -6.01 23.99
C ARG A 165 -6.96 -7.24 24.74
N TYR A 166 -6.75 -7.31 26.06
CA TYR A 166 -7.25 -8.39 26.90
C TYR A 166 -8.77 -8.51 26.83
N ASN A 167 -9.50 -7.39 26.97
CA ASN A 167 -10.96 -7.35 26.86
C ASN A 167 -11.45 -7.80 25.48
N CYS A 168 -10.78 -7.40 24.40
CA CYS A 168 -11.08 -7.87 23.04
C CYS A 168 -10.88 -9.38 22.89
N GLN A 169 -9.78 -9.94 23.41
CA GLN A 169 -9.52 -11.39 23.39
C GLN A 169 -10.55 -12.16 24.23
N LYS A 170 -10.86 -11.67 25.44
CA LYS A 170 -11.90 -12.24 26.31
C LYS A 170 -13.26 -12.25 25.62
N ARG A 171 -13.66 -11.15 24.97
CA ARG A 171 -14.90 -11.06 24.18
C ARG A 171 -14.93 -12.05 23.00
N ARG A 172 -13.78 -12.27 22.33
CA ARG A 172 -13.67 -13.25 21.23
C ARG A 172 -13.79 -14.69 21.72
N LYS A 173 -13.19 -15.03 22.86
CA LYS A 173 -13.28 -16.36 23.48
C LYS A 173 -14.69 -16.71 23.97
N ILE A 174 -15.43 -15.73 24.50
CA ILE A 174 -16.80 -15.92 25.03
C ILE A 174 -17.85 -15.96 23.89
N SER A 175 -17.50 -15.54 22.67
CA SER A 175 -18.41 -15.51 21.52
C SER A 175 -18.59 -16.91 20.88
N SER A 176 -19.05 -17.90 21.64
CA SER A 176 -19.56 -19.17 21.11
C SER A 176 -21.00 -19.08 20.62
N LYS A 177 -21.76 -18.07 21.06
CA LYS A 177 -23.12 -17.82 20.56
C LYS A 177 -23.04 -17.00 19.28
N LEU A 178 -23.59 -17.57 18.21
CA LEU A 178 -23.95 -16.89 16.96
C LEU A 178 -24.60 -15.55 17.33
N LYS A 179 -23.84 -14.46 17.25
CA LYS A 179 -24.47 -13.15 17.26
C LYS A 179 -25.22 -13.08 15.93
N ALA A 180 -26.55 -13.12 16.02
CA ALA A 180 -27.38 -12.52 14.98
C ALA A 180 -26.70 -11.20 14.61
N LYS A 181 -26.31 -11.06 13.34
CA LYS A 181 -25.74 -9.82 12.83
C LYS A 181 -26.79 -8.76 13.11
N SER A 182 -26.70 -8.06 14.24
CA SER A 182 -27.46 -6.83 14.39
C SER A 182 -26.99 -6.00 13.21
N LYS A 183 -27.93 -5.63 12.34
CA LYS A 183 -27.67 -4.69 11.27
C LYS A 183 -27.12 -3.46 11.95
N ARG A 184 -25.79 -3.37 12.01
CA ARG A 184 -25.11 -2.17 12.42
C ARG A 184 -25.56 -1.20 11.36
N TYR A 185 -26.46 -0.28 11.71
CA TYR A 185 -26.78 0.85 10.84
C TYR A 185 -25.44 1.38 10.37
N LYS A 186 -25.17 1.22 9.06
CA LYS A 186 -24.03 1.84 8.43
C LYS A 186 -24.22 3.31 8.78
N ARG A 187 -23.41 3.84 9.71
CA ARG A 187 -23.23 5.28 9.77
C ARG A 187 -22.87 5.65 8.34
N GLN A 188 -23.69 6.50 7.71
CA GLN A 188 -23.33 7.18 6.48
C GLN A 188 -22.01 7.88 6.77
N THR A 189 -20.94 7.18 6.41
CA THR A 189 -19.59 7.71 6.38
C THR A 189 -19.41 7.98 4.91
N ASN A 190 -19.30 9.27 4.63
CA ASN A 190 -19.24 9.83 3.29
C ASN A 190 -18.21 9.05 2.47
N ALA A 191 -18.69 8.51 1.34
CA ALA A 191 -18.00 7.75 0.30
C ALA A 191 -16.66 7.10 0.71
N ALA A 192 -16.71 5.82 1.09
CA ALA A 192 -15.52 4.98 1.04
C ALA A 192 -15.13 4.76 -0.44
N ASP A 193 -13.88 5.02 -0.79
CA ASP A 193 -13.27 4.46 -1.99
C ASP A 193 -13.45 2.93 -1.92
N GLU A 194 -14.01 2.32 -2.97
CA GLU A 194 -14.25 0.87 -3.09
C GLU A 194 -12.99 0.05 -2.78
N HIS A 195 -11.81 0.68 -2.89
CA HIS A 195 -10.53 0.07 -2.53
C HIS A 195 -9.85 0.66 -1.29
N TYR A 196 -10.19 1.88 -0.82
CA TYR A 196 -9.40 2.57 0.20
C TYR A 196 -10.18 3.50 1.18
N GLY A 197 -11.31 3.09 1.76
CA GLY A 197 -11.88 3.67 3.00
C GLY A 197 -12.11 5.20 2.99
N ASN A 198 -12.29 5.84 4.16
CA ASN A 198 -12.67 7.26 4.26
C ASN A 198 -11.66 8.19 3.53
N ALA A 199 -12.07 8.71 2.38
CA ALA A 199 -11.43 9.81 1.68
C ALA A 199 -12.30 11.05 1.83
N ASP A 200 -11.69 12.24 1.85
CA ASP A 200 -12.45 13.48 1.74
C ASP A 200 -13.21 13.45 0.41
N ALA A 201 -14.49 13.84 0.44
CA ALA A 201 -15.30 13.91 -0.78
C ALA A 201 -14.58 14.84 -1.76
N ILE A 202 -14.32 14.32 -2.96
CA ILE A 202 -13.92 15.19 -4.06
C ILE A 202 -15.21 15.90 -4.44
N GLU A 203 -15.34 17.16 -4.02
CA GLU A 203 -16.25 18.10 -4.66
C GLU A 203 -15.73 18.28 -6.08
N ILE A 204 -16.05 17.31 -6.95
CA ILE A 204 -16.18 17.60 -8.37
C ILE A 204 -17.44 18.46 -8.39
N LYS A 205 -17.28 19.77 -8.12
CA LYS A 205 -18.28 20.72 -8.57
C LYS A 205 -18.34 20.46 -10.06
N ASP A 206 -19.44 19.85 -10.52
CA ASP A 206 -19.81 19.91 -11.92
C ASP A 206 -19.66 21.39 -12.28
N ILE A 207 -18.62 21.71 -13.07
CA ILE A 207 -18.28 23.09 -13.43
C ILE A 207 -19.35 23.52 -14.43
N LYS A 208 -20.54 23.80 -13.92
CA LYS A 208 -21.72 24.25 -14.64
C LYS A 208 -22.13 25.65 -14.22
N ASP A 209 -21.43 26.21 -13.23
CA ASP A 209 -21.57 27.60 -12.82
C ASP A 209 -21.10 28.50 -13.98
N PRO A 210 -22.02 29.24 -14.63
CA PRO A 210 -21.68 30.08 -15.77
C PRO A 210 -20.68 31.19 -15.42
N ASP A 211 -20.74 31.71 -14.19
CA ASP A 211 -19.85 32.80 -13.75
C ASP A 211 -18.41 32.29 -13.63
N PHE A 212 -18.23 31.10 -13.06
CA PHE A 212 -16.92 30.46 -12.99
C PHE A 212 -16.34 30.15 -14.38
N ILE A 213 -17.17 29.66 -15.31
CA ILE A 213 -16.73 29.40 -16.70
C ILE A 213 -16.31 30.71 -17.37
N HIS A 214 -17.06 31.79 -17.15
CA HIS A 214 -16.72 33.11 -17.67
C HIS A 214 -15.37 33.60 -17.12
N GLU A 215 -15.16 33.55 -15.80
CA GLU A 215 -13.89 33.92 -15.16
C GLU A 215 -12.72 33.07 -15.65
N MET A 216 -12.92 31.76 -15.79
CA MET A 216 -11.91 30.84 -16.31
C MET A 216 -11.50 31.21 -17.74
N ASN A 217 -12.46 31.45 -18.63
CA ASN A 217 -12.19 31.83 -20.02
C ASN A 217 -11.49 33.19 -20.10
N LEU A 218 -11.91 34.16 -19.28
CA LEU A 218 -11.27 35.46 -19.19
C LEU A 218 -9.81 35.32 -18.74
N PHE A 219 -9.55 34.51 -17.71
CA PHE A 219 -8.19 34.23 -17.23
C PHE A 219 -7.30 33.62 -18.32
N VAL A 220 -7.79 32.60 -19.04
CA VAL A 220 -7.04 31.96 -20.14
C VAL A 220 -6.75 32.95 -21.27
N ARG A 221 -7.70 33.85 -21.56
CA ARG A 221 -7.50 34.92 -22.56
C ARG A 221 -6.38 35.88 -22.12
N THR A 222 -6.42 36.36 -20.89
CA THR A 222 -5.38 37.24 -20.33
C THR A 222 -3.99 36.59 -20.39
N LEU A 223 -3.90 35.26 -20.18
CA LEU A 223 -2.64 34.52 -20.32
C LEU A 223 -2.08 34.49 -21.74
N GLY A 224 -2.94 34.66 -22.75
CA GLY A 224 -2.56 34.70 -24.16
C GLY A 224 -2.15 36.10 -24.65
N GLU A 225 -2.64 37.15 -24.01
CA GLU A 225 -2.34 38.57 -24.30
C GLU A 225 -1.00 38.99 -23.68
N VAL A 226 0.07 38.25 -23.99
CA VAL A 226 1.42 38.49 -23.45
C VAL A 226 2.48 38.52 -24.56
N ASP A 227 3.53 39.31 -24.36
CA ASP A 227 4.72 39.27 -25.23
C ASP A 227 5.59 38.06 -24.90
N ARG A 228 5.40 37.00 -25.70
CA ARG A 228 6.11 35.72 -25.55
C ARG A 228 7.62 35.84 -25.75
N PHE A 229 8.08 36.71 -26.65
CA PHE A 229 9.50 36.90 -26.91
C PHE A 229 10.18 37.64 -25.76
N HIS A 230 9.50 38.68 -25.25
CA HIS A 230 9.96 39.37 -24.05
C HIS A 230 10.02 38.43 -22.85
N ILE A 231 8.99 37.58 -22.66
CA ILE A 231 8.96 36.61 -21.56
C ILE A 231 10.10 35.61 -21.67
N GLU A 232 10.31 35.01 -22.84
CA GLU A 232 11.42 34.08 -23.06
C GLU A 232 12.75 34.74 -22.68
N ASN A 233 12.99 35.96 -23.17
CA ASN A 233 14.27 36.64 -22.98
C ASN A 233 14.52 37.02 -21.51
N MET A 234 13.50 37.51 -20.80
CA MET A 234 13.58 37.87 -19.37
C MET A 234 13.63 36.66 -18.42
N THR A 235 13.40 35.46 -18.94
CA THR A 235 13.36 34.24 -18.15
C THR A 235 14.49 33.26 -18.50
N LYS A 236 15.50 33.71 -19.27
CA LYS A 236 16.69 32.92 -19.64
C LYS A 236 17.49 32.40 -18.44
N ASP A 237 17.48 33.12 -17.33
CA ASP A 237 18.13 32.71 -16.08
C ASP A 237 17.29 31.70 -15.27
N GLN A 238 16.15 31.27 -15.81
CA GLN A 238 15.27 30.22 -15.30
C GLN A 238 15.00 30.34 -13.80
N ALA A 239 15.50 29.41 -12.99
CA ALA A 239 15.25 29.34 -11.55
C ALA A 239 15.71 30.60 -10.77
N ASN A 240 16.66 31.36 -11.31
CA ASN A 240 17.14 32.60 -10.72
C ASN A 240 16.28 33.81 -11.09
N SER A 241 15.41 33.70 -12.12
CA SER A 241 14.48 34.76 -12.53
C SER A 241 13.18 34.68 -11.74
N GLU A 242 12.82 35.77 -11.05
CA GLU A 242 11.54 35.86 -10.33
C GLU A 242 10.35 35.85 -11.31
N MET A 243 10.53 36.45 -12.49
CA MET A 243 9.54 36.43 -13.55
C MET A 243 9.27 35.01 -14.06
N TRP A 244 10.31 34.17 -14.17
CA TRP A 244 10.15 32.76 -14.53
C TRP A 244 9.33 32.00 -13.49
N LYS A 245 9.53 32.26 -12.19
CA LYS A 245 8.70 31.65 -11.13
C LYS A 245 7.25 32.10 -11.21
N ARG A 246 7.02 33.42 -11.40
CA ARG A 246 5.67 34.00 -11.51
C ARG A 246 4.88 33.39 -12.67
N GLU A 247 5.47 33.31 -13.87
CA GLU A 247 4.82 32.71 -15.04
C GLU A 247 4.48 31.22 -14.80
N ARG A 248 5.34 30.48 -14.08
CA ARG A 248 5.10 29.07 -13.75
C ARG A 248 4.02 28.85 -12.70
N HIS A 249 3.64 29.85 -11.91
CA HIS A 249 2.49 29.75 -11.00
C HIS A 249 1.16 29.83 -11.74
N CYS A 250 1.12 30.56 -12.86
CA CYS A 250 -0.09 30.75 -13.65
C CYS A 250 -0.25 29.74 -14.80
N ARG A 251 0.77 28.90 -15.07
CA ARG A 251 0.83 28.00 -16.22
C ARG A 251 1.22 26.57 -15.83
N LEU A 252 0.68 25.61 -16.56
CA LEU A 252 1.05 24.20 -16.45
C LEU A 252 2.34 23.94 -17.23
N THR A 253 3.36 23.54 -16.49
CA THR A 253 4.71 23.32 -17.04
C THR A 253 4.94 21.88 -17.46
N ALA A 254 5.77 21.65 -18.47
CA ALA A 254 6.13 20.30 -18.96
C ALA A 254 6.53 19.32 -17.83
N SER A 255 7.28 19.78 -16.83
CA SER A 255 7.68 18.99 -15.65
C SER A 255 6.51 18.45 -14.82
N ASN A 256 5.36 19.13 -14.83
CA ASN A 256 4.15 18.75 -14.11
C ASN A 256 3.07 18.15 -15.01
N PHE A 257 3.12 18.40 -16.32
CA PHE A 257 2.06 18.04 -17.26
C PHE A 257 1.78 16.52 -17.27
N GLY A 258 2.82 15.69 -17.30
CA GLY A 258 2.66 14.23 -17.23
C GLY A 258 1.97 13.73 -15.96
N ARG A 259 2.13 14.43 -14.82
CA ARG A 259 1.43 14.13 -13.57
C ARG A 259 -0.06 14.44 -13.67
N ILE A 260 -0.41 15.52 -14.37
CA ILE A 260 -1.79 15.96 -14.58
C ILE A 260 -2.51 14.99 -15.53
N CYS A 261 -1.90 14.64 -16.66
CA CYS A 261 -2.49 13.70 -17.63
C CYS A 261 -2.77 12.31 -17.06
N LYS A 262 -1.93 11.84 -16.11
CA LYS A 262 -2.07 10.52 -15.48
C LYS A 262 -3.01 10.51 -14.26
N MET A 263 -3.52 11.67 -13.86
CA MET A 263 -4.38 11.80 -12.69
C MET A 263 -5.75 11.19 -12.99
N ARG A 264 -6.27 10.40 -12.04
CA ARG A 264 -7.60 9.79 -12.18
C ARG A 264 -8.67 10.84 -11.88
N ARG A 265 -9.83 10.70 -12.52
CA ARG A 265 -11.01 11.55 -12.29
C ARG A 265 -11.45 11.58 -10.83
N ASN A 266 -11.23 10.49 -10.10
CA ASN A 266 -11.55 10.34 -8.68
C ASN A 266 -10.36 10.62 -7.75
N THR A 267 -9.33 11.33 -8.20
CA THR A 267 -8.24 11.82 -7.34
C THR A 267 -8.42 13.31 -7.10
N SER A 268 -8.31 13.75 -5.84
CA SER A 268 -8.42 15.17 -5.52
C SER A 268 -7.26 15.97 -6.12
N HIS A 269 -7.60 17.04 -6.84
CA HIS A 269 -6.65 17.97 -7.46
C HIS A 269 -5.93 18.85 -6.42
N LYS A 270 -6.44 18.96 -5.19
CA LYS A 270 -5.97 19.89 -4.14
C LYS A 270 -4.48 19.76 -3.86
N ASN A 271 -3.98 18.54 -3.69
CA ASN A 271 -2.56 18.31 -3.38
C ASN A 271 -1.65 18.61 -4.57
N VAL A 272 -2.13 18.35 -5.79
CA VAL A 272 -1.40 18.66 -7.03
C VAL A 272 -1.29 20.17 -7.20
N ILE A 273 -2.39 20.91 -7.03
CA ILE A 273 -2.43 22.38 -7.09
C ILE A 273 -1.52 22.98 -6.01
N HIS A 274 -1.66 22.53 -4.76
CA HIS A 274 -0.80 23.00 -3.66
C HIS A 274 0.69 22.73 -3.94
N SER A 275 1.02 21.59 -4.53
CA SER A 275 2.40 21.30 -4.94
C SER A 275 2.87 22.26 -6.04
N ILE A 276 2.05 22.55 -7.05
CA ILE A 276 2.45 23.47 -8.14
C ILE A 276 2.68 24.89 -7.61
N LEU A 277 1.83 25.36 -6.70
CA LEU A 277 1.85 26.76 -6.23
C LEU A 277 2.83 27.02 -5.09
N TYR A 278 3.05 26.06 -4.19
CA TYR A 278 3.73 26.32 -2.93
C TYR A 278 4.90 25.38 -2.61
N SER A 279 5.08 24.30 -3.36
CA SER A 279 6.15 23.35 -3.02
C SER A 279 7.51 23.84 -3.51
N THR A 280 8.45 23.93 -2.57
CA THR A 280 9.88 24.02 -2.85
C THR A 280 10.51 22.66 -2.58
N PHE A 281 11.28 22.15 -3.52
CA PHE A 281 11.95 20.86 -3.41
C PHE A 281 13.44 21.04 -3.67
N SER A 282 14.24 20.67 -2.68
CA SER A 282 15.70 20.64 -2.78
C SER A 282 16.19 19.33 -2.20
N THR A 283 17.00 18.61 -2.98
CA THR A 283 17.67 17.37 -2.55
C THR A 283 19.05 17.32 -3.17
N ASN A 284 19.95 16.52 -2.60
CA ASN A 284 21.30 16.33 -3.14
C ASN A 284 21.27 15.87 -4.61
N ALA A 285 20.27 15.09 -5.01
CA ALA A 285 20.12 14.66 -6.40
C ALA A 285 19.73 15.81 -7.34
N VAL A 286 18.81 16.68 -6.91
CA VAL A 286 18.45 17.88 -7.67
C VAL A 286 19.61 18.86 -7.74
N GLN A 287 20.34 19.06 -6.64
CA GLN A 287 21.49 19.94 -6.62
C GLN A 287 22.59 19.42 -7.56
N TYR A 288 22.92 18.14 -7.48
CA TYR A 288 23.85 17.49 -8.40
C TYR A 288 23.43 17.64 -9.87
N GLY A 289 22.12 17.51 -10.15
CA GLY A 289 21.57 17.76 -11.48
C GLY A 289 21.89 19.16 -11.99
N LYS A 290 21.61 20.19 -11.17
CA LYS A 290 21.90 21.59 -11.49
C LYS A 290 23.39 21.84 -11.70
N ASP A 291 24.24 21.31 -10.83
CA ASP A 291 25.68 21.52 -10.88
C ASP A 291 26.29 20.89 -12.14
N MET A 292 25.78 19.72 -12.56
CA MET A 292 26.28 18.96 -13.71
C MET A 292 25.71 19.42 -15.05
N GLU A 293 24.59 20.14 -15.06
CA GLU A 293 23.89 20.54 -16.29
C GLU A 293 24.79 21.39 -17.20
N SER A 294 25.49 22.37 -16.63
CA SER A 294 26.41 23.25 -17.39
C SER A 294 27.59 22.46 -17.98
N ILE A 295 28.17 21.54 -17.21
CA ILE A 295 29.26 20.66 -17.63
C ILE A 295 28.79 19.74 -18.75
N ALA A 296 27.59 19.17 -18.63
CA ALA A 296 27.00 18.30 -19.65
C ALA A 296 26.72 19.06 -20.96
N LYS A 297 26.23 20.31 -20.90
CA LYS A 297 26.06 21.17 -22.08
C LYS A 297 27.39 21.42 -22.80
N LEU A 298 28.46 21.70 -22.06
CA LEU A 298 29.79 21.92 -22.62
C LEU A 298 30.32 20.65 -23.32
N LYS A 299 30.27 19.50 -22.65
CA LYS A 299 30.69 18.22 -23.24
C LYS A 299 29.86 17.86 -24.48
N PHE A 300 28.55 18.09 -24.43
CA PHE A 300 27.69 17.86 -25.60
C PHE A 300 28.10 18.74 -26.78
N LYS A 301 28.42 20.02 -26.54
CA LYS A 301 28.90 20.95 -27.57
C LYS A 301 30.23 20.49 -28.17
N GLU A 302 31.16 19.99 -27.36
CA GLU A 302 32.45 19.48 -27.81
C GLU A 302 32.31 18.22 -28.68
N ILE A 303 31.46 17.27 -28.26
CA ILE A 303 31.28 16.00 -28.96
C ILE A 303 30.49 16.17 -30.26
N SER A 304 29.40 16.94 -30.21
CA SER A 304 28.47 17.07 -31.34
C SER A 304 28.83 18.17 -32.33
N GLY A 305 29.63 19.16 -31.91
CA GLY A 305 29.90 20.37 -32.68
C GLY A 305 28.73 21.35 -32.76
N TYR A 306 27.56 21.04 -32.18
CA TYR A 306 26.39 21.91 -32.24
C TYR A 306 26.48 23.11 -31.29
N LYS A 307 26.00 24.27 -31.73
CA LYS A 307 25.91 25.47 -30.90
C LYS A 307 24.61 25.46 -30.09
N VAL A 308 24.73 25.08 -28.82
CA VAL A 308 23.60 25.12 -27.87
C VAL A 308 23.37 26.56 -27.40
N LYS A 309 22.15 27.07 -27.57
CA LYS A 309 21.70 28.36 -27.02
C LYS A 309 20.92 28.12 -25.71
N SER A 310 21.16 28.97 -24.72
CA SER A 310 20.32 29.06 -23.52
C SER A 310 18.96 29.66 -23.87
N CYS A 311 17.93 29.22 -23.17
CA CYS A 311 16.57 29.67 -23.40
C CYS A 311 15.77 29.79 -22.11
N GLY A 312 14.79 30.68 -22.14
CA GLY A 312 13.87 30.90 -21.02
C GLY A 312 12.63 30.01 -21.06
N LEU A 313 11.51 30.58 -20.68
CA LEU A 313 10.20 29.94 -20.70
C LEU A 313 9.49 30.22 -22.03
N PHE A 314 9.16 29.15 -22.76
CA PHE A 314 8.28 29.21 -23.92
C PHE A 314 6.84 28.99 -23.49
N ILE A 315 5.96 29.83 -24.00
CA ILE A 315 4.51 29.75 -23.79
C ILE A 315 3.88 29.28 -25.09
N ASP A 316 2.97 28.32 -24.99
CA ASP A 316 2.29 27.79 -26.16
C ASP A 316 1.37 28.83 -26.81
N LYS A 317 1.31 28.81 -28.15
CA LYS A 317 0.55 29.80 -28.93
C LYS A 317 -0.95 29.52 -28.88
N GLU A 318 -1.34 28.26 -28.96
CA GLU A 318 -2.73 27.80 -29.03
C GLU A 318 -3.32 27.60 -27.63
N TYR A 319 -2.49 27.16 -26.68
CA TYR A 319 -2.86 26.87 -25.31
C TYR A 319 -2.04 27.69 -24.32
N PRO A 320 -2.34 28.98 -24.10
CA PRO A 320 -1.51 29.87 -23.28
C PRO A 320 -1.26 29.37 -21.85
N TYR A 321 -2.16 28.55 -21.29
CA TYR A 321 -1.96 27.95 -19.97
C TYR A 321 -0.85 26.87 -19.96
N LEU A 322 -0.25 26.51 -21.09
CA LEU A 322 0.89 25.58 -21.20
C LEU A 322 2.21 26.33 -21.39
N ALA A 323 3.26 25.85 -20.72
CA ALA A 323 4.59 26.40 -20.88
C ALA A 323 5.69 25.33 -20.72
N ALA A 324 6.84 25.55 -21.35
CA ALA A 324 8.02 24.68 -21.25
C ALA A 324 9.30 25.50 -21.20
N SER A 325 10.32 25.02 -20.49
CA SER A 325 11.64 25.63 -20.44
C SER A 325 12.63 24.49 -20.67
N PRO A 326 13.06 24.26 -21.92
CA PRO A 326 13.99 23.20 -22.25
C PRO A 326 15.40 23.54 -21.75
N ASP A 327 16.27 22.53 -21.63
CA ASP A 327 17.63 22.75 -21.13
C ASP A 327 18.48 23.48 -22.18
N GLY A 328 18.19 23.31 -23.47
CA GLY A 328 18.83 24.09 -24.53
C GLY A 328 18.18 23.91 -25.90
N ILE A 329 18.51 24.83 -26.81
CA ILE A 329 18.01 24.84 -28.19
C ILE A 329 19.20 24.81 -29.15
N ILE A 330 19.09 24.02 -30.22
CA ILE A 330 20.03 23.96 -31.34
C ILE A 330 19.29 24.36 -32.61
N ASP A 331 19.82 25.37 -33.30
CA ASP A 331 19.35 25.84 -34.63
C ASP A 331 17.82 26.03 -34.75
N GLU A 332 17.18 26.40 -33.64
CA GLU A 332 15.73 26.69 -33.52
C GLU A 332 14.78 25.53 -33.88
N GLN A 333 15.31 24.36 -34.22
CA GLN A 333 14.53 23.17 -34.60
C GLN A 333 14.69 22.00 -33.65
N LYS A 334 15.80 21.96 -32.88
CA LYS A 334 16.12 20.84 -31.99
C LYS A 334 16.22 21.31 -30.55
N LEU A 335 15.76 20.44 -29.66
CA LEU A 335 15.75 20.65 -28.21
C LEU A 335 16.72 19.68 -27.56
N ILE A 336 17.32 20.11 -26.45
CA ILE A 336 18.15 19.28 -25.60
C ILE A 336 17.47 19.16 -24.24
N GLU A 337 17.40 17.92 -23.74
CA GLU A 337 17.02 17.58 -22.38
C GLU A 337 18.17 16.80 -21.75
N ILE A 338 18.72 17.31 -20.65
CA ILE A 338 19.87 16.76 -19.94
C ILE A 338 19.40 16.09 -18.67
N LYS A 339 19.92 14.90 -18.41
CA LYS A 339 19.69 14.16 -17.16
C LYS A 339 21.02 13.74 -16.56
N ALA A 340 21.24 14.14 -15.32
CA ALA A 340 22.39 13.74 -14.52
C ALA A 340 21.92 12.92 -13.30
N PRO A 341 21.82 11.58 -13.43
CA PRO A 341 21.32 10.73 -12.37
C PRO A 341 22.31 10.63 -11.21
N TYR A 342 21.94 11.17 -10.05
CA TYR A 342 22.77 11.16 -8.84
C TYR A 342 23.19 9.75 -8.38
N ALA A 343 22.36 8.73 -8.65
CA ALA A 343 22.67 7.35 -8.30
C ALA A 343 23.86 6.79 -9.09
N ALA A 344 24.11 7.31 -10.30
CA ALA A 344 25.20 6.87 -11.17
C ALA A 344 26.47 7.70 -11.06
N LYS A 345 26.52 8.68 -10.14
CA LYS A 345 27.65 9.63 -10.03
C LYS A 345 29.02 8.95 -9.81
N ASP A 346 29.02 7.79 -9.15
CA ASP A 346 30.22 7.04 -8.78
C ASP A 346 30.47 5.84 -9.73
N THR A 347 29.77 5.77 -10.86
CA THR A 347 29.99 4.71 -11.87
C THR A 347 31.08 5.14 -12.84
N ASN A 348 31.87 4.19 -13.32
CA ASN A 348 32.99 4.50 -14.22
C ASN A 348 32.51 4.83 -15.64
N ASN A 349 31.38 4.26 -16.06
CA ASN A 349 30.79 4.51 -17.36
C ASN A 349 29.27 4.24 -17.35
N GLY A 350 28.58 4.65 -18.42
CA GLY A 350 27.14 4.49 -18.55
C GLY A 350 26.66 3.04 -18.63
N VAL A 351 27.50 2.11 -19.10
CA VAL A 351 27.17 0.68 -19.19
C VAL A 351 27.05 0.08 -17.78
N GLU A 352 28.05 0.33 -16.93
CA GLU A 352 28.02 -0.07 -15.52
C GLU A 352 26.79 0.51 -14.80
N ALA A 353 26.44 1.76 -15.11
CA ALA A 353 25.29 2.41 -14.50
C ALA A 353 23.95 1.73 -14.84
N VAL A 354 23.80 1.24 -16.08
CA VAL A 354 22.62 0.49 -16.53
C VAL A 354 22.62 -0.92 -15.94
N GLU A 355 23.75 -1.63 -16.00
CA GLU A 355 23.86 -3.00 -15.46
C GLU A 355 23.59 -3.07 -13.96
N THR A 356 24.02 -2.05 -13.22
CA THR A 356 23.78 -1.94 -11.77
C THR A 356 22.43 -1.31 -11.41
N GLY A 357 21.57 -0.99 -12.39
CA GLY A 357 20.23 -0.43 -12.19
C GLY A 357 20.23 0.96 -11.55
N LYS A 358 21.32 1.74 -11.74
CA LYS A 358 21.47 3.11 -11.23
C LYS A 358 20.90 4.16 -12.18
N VAL A 359 20.55 3.79 -13.41
CA VAL A 359 19.92 4.62 -14.46
C VAL A 359 18.71 3.91 -15.03
#